data_AF-A0A0G1AQF0-F1
#
_entry.id   AF-A0A0G1AQF0-F1
#
_cell.length_a   1.000
_cell.length_b   1.000
_cell.length_c   1.000
_cell.angle_alpha   90.00
_cell.angle_beta   90.00
_cell.angle_gamma   90.00
#
_symmetry.space_group_name_H-M   'P 1'
#
loop_
_entity.id
_entity.type
_entity.pdbx_description
1 polymer ?
#
loop_
_entity_poly.entity_id
_entity_poly.type
_entity_poly.pdbx_seq_one_letter_code
_entity_poly.pdbx_strand_id
1 'polypeptide(L)' 'MLKSILEQTTGPLTTTQFAHLMDLTTTDIMVNNIGFKRRTSMAYVIRVAEISFRILTRWEE' A
#
# COMPACT_ATOMS: atom_id res chain seq x y z
N MET A 1 -4.76 8.59 9.84
CA MET A 1 -5.98 8.05 9.21
C MET A 1 -5.67 6.86 8.31
N LEU A 2 -4.89 7.01 7.23
CA LEU A 2 -4.57 5.88 6.33
C LEU A 2 -3.82 4.74 7.03
N LYS A 3 -2.83 5.07 7.87
CA LYS A 3 -2.12 4.10 8.73
C LYS A 3 -3.09 3.26 9.57
N SER A 4 -3.99 3.91 10.30
CA SER A 4 -4.99 3.26 11.15
C SER A 4 -6.01 2.41 10.40
N ILE A 5 -6.23 2.68 9.11
CA ILE A 5 -7.09 1.85 8.25
C ILE A 5 -6.33 0.60 7.82
N LEU A 6 -5.07 0.75 7.41
CA LEU A 6 -4.22 -0.37 7.02
C LEU A 6 -3.94 -1.30 8.20
N GLU A 7 -3.71 -0.75 9.39
CA GLU A 7 -3.50 -1.54 10.61
C GLU A 7 -4.69 -2.43 10.98
N GLN A 8 -5.92 -2.09 10.53
CA GLN A 8 -7.09 -2.96 10.73
C GLN A 8 -7.03 -4.22 9.86
N THR A 9 -6.37 -4.16 8.70
CA THR A 9 -6.26 -5.31 7.78
C THR A 9 -4.92 -6.02 7.83
N THR A 10 -3.83 -5.32 8.17
CA THR A 10 -2.46 -5.86 8.18
C THR A 10 -1.94 -6.18 9.57
N GLY A 11 -2.66 -5.77 10.62
CA GLY A 11 -2.13 -5.70 11.98
C GLY A 11 -1.22 -4.48 12.19
N PRO A 12 -0.68 -4.30 13.41
CA PRO A 12 0.09 -3.11 13.78
C PRO A 12 1.30 -2.89 12.88
N LEU A 13 1.49 -1.66 12.40
CA LEU A 13 2.63 -1.29 11.58
C LEU A 13 3.55 -0.34 12.34
N THR A 14 4.84 -0.67 12.41
CA THR A 14 5.85 0.31 12.82
C THR A 14 5.89 1.47 11.85
N THR A 15 6.39 2.63 12.28
CA THR A 15 6.53 3.80 11.41
C THR A 15 7.38 3.49 10.16
N THR A 16 8.43 2.68 10.31
CA THR A 16 9.30 2.26 9.20
C THR A 16 8.57 1.33 8.22
N GLN A 17 7.86 0.31 8.72
CA GLN A 17 7.06 -0.59 7.86
C GLN A 17 5.98 0.18 7.11
N PHE A 18 5.32 1.12 7.78
CA PHE A 18 4.32 1.98 7.15
C PHE A 18 4.94 2.85 6.05
N ALA A 19 6.10 3.46 6.30
CA ALA A 19 6.80 4.28 5.30
C ALA A 19 7.19 3.44 4.08
N HIS A 20 7.77 2.25 4.29
CA HIS A 20 8.19 1.37 3.21
C HIS A 20 6.98 0.86 2.39
N LEU A 21 5.89 0.52 3.07
CA LEU A 21 4.64 0.10 2.42
C LEU A 21 4.06 1.23 1.56
N MET A 22 4.08 2.46 2.06
CA MET A 22 3.57 3.63 1.33
C MET A 22 4.43 3.98 0.12
N ASP A 23 5.75 3.81 0.22
CA ASP A 23 6.66 4.00 -0.91
C ASP A 23 6.40 2.97 -2.02
N LEU A 24 6.23 1.71 -1.65
CA LEU A 24 5.88 0.62 -2.57
C LEU A 24 4.51 0.88 -3.23
N THR A 25 3.51 1.24 -2.42
CA THR A 25 2.15 1.57 -2.88
C THR A 25 2.16 2.74 -3.85
N THR A 26 2.91 3.79 -3.56
CA THR A 26 3.00 4.99 -4.39
C THR A 26 3.68 4.68 -5.72
N THR A 27 4.76 3.88 -5.67
CA THR A 27 5.47 3.41 -6.86
C THR A 27 4.57 2.55 -7.74
N ASP A 28 3.86 1.58 -7.17
CA ASP A 28 2.91 0.73 -7.90
C ASP A 28 1.78 1.55 -8.54
N ILE A 29 1.23 2.51 -7.79
CA ILE A 29 0.20 3.42 -8.32
C ILE A 29 0.77 4.24 -9.47
N MET A 30 1.97 4.81 -9.33
CA MET A 30 2.61 5.60 -10.38
C MET A 30 2.87 4.77 -11.64
N VAL A 31 3.54 3.63 -11.50
CA VAL A 31 3.87 2.74 -12.63
C VAL A 31 2.60 2.27 -13.34
N ASN A 32 1.58 1.84 -12.60
CA ASN A 32 0.32 1.38 -13.18
C ASN A 32 -0.58 2.51 -13.72
N ASN A 33 -0.47 3.74 -13.20
CA ASN A 33 -1.25 4.89 -13.68
C ASN A 33 -0.61 5.70 -14.82
N ILE A 34 0.64 5.43 -15.21
CA ILE A 34 1.29 6.08 -16.38
C ILE A 34 0.42 5.96 -17.65
N GLY A 35 -0.46 4.96 -17.75
CA GLY A 35 -1.37 4.78 -18.89
C GLY A 35 -2.75 5.46 -18.82
N PHE A 36 -3.27 5.86 -17.66
CA PHE A 36 -4.75 5.83 -17.49
C PHE A 36 -5.52 7.12 -17.22
N LYS A 37 -4.90 8.28 -16.94
CA LYS A 37 -5.65 9.51 -16.53
C LYS A 37 -6.74 9.24 -15.45
N ARG A 38 -6.62 8.15 -14.66
CA ARG A 38 -7.64 7.71 -13.72
C ARG A 38 -7.40 8.38 -12.37
N ARG A 39 -8.47 8.93 -11.79
CA ARG A 39 -8.44 9.44 -10.41
C ARG A 39 -8.19 8.26 -9.47
N THR A 40 -7.16 8.38 -8.65
CA THR A 40 -6.86 7.46 -7.55
C THR A 40 -7.90 7.66 -6.46
N SER A 41 -8.72 6.64 -6.16
CA SER A 41 -9.62 6.68 -5.01
C SER A 41 -8.91 6.15 -3.77
N MET A 42 -9.36 6.56 -2.58
CA MET A 42 -8.82 6.04 -1.31
C MET A 42 -8.94 4.52 -1.21
N ALA A 43 -10.04 3.95 -1.72
CA ALA A 43 -10.24 2.50 -1.77
C ALA A 43 -9.20 1.80 -2.67
N TYR A 44 -8.80 2.43 -3.79
CA TYR A 44 -7.75 1.90 -4.65
C TYR A 44 -6.39 1.91 -3.94
N VAL A 45 -6.06 3.00 -3.25
CA VAL A 45 -4.81 3.11 -2.46
C VAL A 45 -4.74 2.02 -1.40
N ILE A 46 -5.83 1.81 -0.64
CA ILE A 46 -5.88 0.77 0.40
C ILE A 46 -5.68 -0.62 -0.21
N ARG A 47 -6.35 -0.92 -1.33
CA ARG A 47 -6.22 -2.23 -2.00
C ARG A 47 -4.79 -2.49 -2.49
N VAL A 48 -4.13 -1.50 -3.08
CA VAL A 48 -2.74 -1.64 -3.53
C VAL A 48 -1.84 -1.87 -2.31
N ALA A 49 -1.98 -1.07 -1.25
CA ALA A 49 -1.20 -1.24 -0.03
C ALA A 49 -1.40 -2.63 0.62
N GLU A 50 -2.62 -3.16 0.67
CA GLU A 50 -2.86 -4.53 1.16
C GLU A 50 -2.14 -5.59 0.32
N ILE A 51 -2.15 -5.46 -1.00
CA ILE A 51 -1.44 -6.37 -1.91
C ILE A 51 0.07 -6.27 -1.69
N SER A 52 0.61 -5.06 -1.67
CA SER A 52 2.03 -4.79 -1.42
C SER A 52 2.48 -5.38 -0.08
N PHE A 53 1.68 -5.24 0.98
CA PHE A 53 1.98 -5.79 2.29
C PHE A 53 2.00 -7.33 2.29
N ARG A 54 1.01 -7.97 1.64
CA ARG A 54 0.97 -9.44 1.50
C ARG A 54 2.15 -9.99 0.71
N ILE A 55 2.62 -9.24 -0.28
CA ILE A 55 3.82 -9.62 -1.04
C ILE A 55 5.04 -9.49 -0.14
N LEU A 56 5.26 -8.36 0.52
CA LEU A 56 6.38 -8.16 1.45
C LEU A 56 6.47 -9.26 2.51
N THR A 57 5.37 -9.53 3.20
CA THR A 57 5.32 -10.55 4.26
C THR A 57 5.61 -11.96 3.76
N ARG A 58 5.16 -12.32 2.55
CA ARG A 58 5.43 -13.65 1.96
C ARG A 58 6.89 -13.85 1.54
N TRP A 59 7.64 -12.78 1.31
CA TRP A 59 9.05 -12.84 0.90
C TRP A 59 10.01 -12.75 2.10
N GLU A 60 9.52 -12.39 3.29
CA GLU A 60 10.29 -12.37 4.55
C GLU A 60 10.22 -13.70 5.32
N GLU A 61 9.41 -14.68 4.86
CA GLU A 61 9.36 -16.09 5.33
C GLU A 61 10.30 -17.00 4.51
#